data_AF-A0A9E3ED06-F1
#
_entry.id   AF-A0A9E3ED06-F1
#
_cell.length_a   1.000
_cell.length_b   1.000
_cell.length_c   1.000
_cell.angle_alpha   90.00
_cell.angle_beta   90.00
_cell.angle_gamma   90.00
#
_symmetry.space_group_name_H-M   'P 1'
#
loop_
_entity.id
_entity.type
_entity.pdbx_description
1 polymer ?
#
loop_
_entity_poly.entity_id
_entity_poly.type
_entity_poly.pdbx_seq_one_letter_code
_entity_poly.pdbx_strand_id
1 'polypeptide(L)'
;MSDAILILNAGSSSVKFSLFLAHRQPTREDLLCEGQCDGLGHAAHFLAKDRGGTVLADERFTAKVSHEQALKKILDWLERQLSDHQVIAAGHRIVHGGPRFTGPVRIDEDVKAELRRLVPLAPLHQPHHLAAIDALSKLHPHLPQIACFDTAFHHTQPRVASTFALPRHLTDEGIRRYGFHGLSYEYIASALPAILGPKEADGKVVIAHLGSGASMCALQARRSMATTMAFTPLDGLPMGQRCGNLDPGVVLYLMQQKGLAASEISDLLYKASGLKGVSGISDDMRELLASRDPHAAEAIELFVYRCCREIGSLAAALGG
;
A
#
# COMPACT_ATOMS: atom_id res chain seq x y z
N MET A 1 -15.04 18.43 23.99
CA MET A 1 -14.30 18.06 22.78
C MET A 1 -13.87 16.62 22.93
N SER A 2 -14.16 15.79 21.94
CA SER A 2 -13.70 14.40 21.91
C SER A 2 -12.37 14.28 21.17
N ASP A 3 -11.49 13.41 21.63
CA ASP A 3 -10.21 13.19 20.97
C ASP A 3 -10.36 12.43 19.66
N ALA A 4 -9.57 12.78 18.66
CA ALA A 4 -9.58 12.18 17.33
C ALA A 4 -8.16 11.90 16.81
N ILE A 5 -8.05 10.91 15.92
CA ILE A 5 -6.82 10.51 15.25
C ILE A 5 -6.98 10.70 13.75
N LEU A 6 -6.06 11.47 13.16
CA LEU A 6 -5.99 11.68 11.72
C LEU A 6 -5.15 10.59 11.05
N ILE A 7 -5.65 9.95 10.01
CA ILE A 7 -4.90 8.98 9.21
C ILE A 7 -4.65 9.58 7.83
N LEU A 8 -3.40 9.54 7.37
CA LEU A 8 -2.97 10.08 6.08
C LEU A 8 -2.31 9.01 5.21
N ASN A 9 -2.67 9.01 3.94
CA ASN A 9 -2.04 8.19 2.90
C ASN A 9 -1.75 9.04 1.67
N ALA A 10 -0.50 9.51 1.54
CA ALA A 10 -0.05 10.31 0.42
C ALA A 10 0.52 9.40 -0.70
N GLY A 11 -0.20 9.29 -1.81
CA GLY A 11 0.24 8.66 -3.04
C GLY A 11 0.79 9.66 -4.05
N SER A 12 1.18 9.19 -5.24
CA SER A 12 1.77 10.05 -6.28
C SER A 12 0.79 11.05 -6.89
N SER A 13 -0.48 10.67 -7.04
CA SER A 13 -1.53 11.51 -7.64
C SER A 13 -2.68 11.83 -6.69
N SER A 14 -2.61 11.40 -5.42
CA SER A 14 -3.67 11.64 -4.44
C SER A 14 -3.13 11.70 -3.01
N VAL A 15 -3.86 12.39 -2.13
CA VAL A 15 -3.71 12.32 -0.67
C VAL A 15 -5.05 11.91 -0.09
N LYS A 16 -5.10 10.75 0.56
CA LYS A 16 -6.30 10.27 1.25
C LYS A 16 -6.19 10.56 2.73
N PHE A 17 -7.33 10.81 3.36
CA PHE A 17 -7.40 10.99 4.80
C PHE A 17 -8.63 10.29 5.38
N SER A 18 -8.51 9.90 6.65
CA SER A 18 -9.63 9.43 7.47
C SER A 18 -9.46 9.99 8.87
N LEU A 19 -10.56 10.29 9.53
CA LEU A 19 -10.57 10.77 10.90
C LEU A 19 -11.40 9.83 11.75
N PHE A 20 -10.81 9.36 12.85
CA PHE A 20 -11.46 8.45 13.79
C PHE A 20 -11.52 9.06 15.18
N LEU A 21 -12.56 8.75 15.95
CA LEU A 21 -12.54 8.98 17.40
C LEU A 21 -11.43 8.16 18.04
N ALA A 22 -10.73 8.77 19.00
CA ALA A 22 -9.61 8.15 19.68
C ALA A 22 -10.10 7.15 20.74
N HIS A 23 -10.20 5.88 20.33
CA HIS A 23 -10.48 4.76 21.23
C HIS A 23 -9.29 3.78 21.24
N ARG A 24 -9.20 2.95 22.29
CA ARG A 24 -8.13 1.94 22.41
C ARG A 24 -8.17 0.89 21.29
N GLN A 25 -9.36 0.56 20.81
CA GLN A 25 -9.59 -0.38 19.72
C GLN A 25 -10.61 0.27 18.78
N PRO A 26 -10.17 1.19 17.90
CA PRO A 26 -11.07 1.86 17.00
C PRO A 26 -11.62 0.86 15.98
N THR A 27 -12.91 1.00 15.71
CA THR A 27 -13.67 0.23 14.73
C THR A 27 -14.13 1.16 13.60
N ARG A 28 -14.80 0.59 12.60
CA ARG A 28 -15.42 1.41 11.55
C ARG A 28 -16.52 2.34 12.08
N GLU A 29 -17.14 2.00 13.22
CA GLU A 29 -18.14 2.85 13.87
C GLU A 29 -17.55 4.16 14.38
N ASP A 30 -16.26 4.18 14.69
CA ASP A 30 -15.55 5.34 15.22
C ASP A 30 -15.10 6.31 14.11
N LEU A 31 -15.34 5.98 12.83
CA LEU A 31 -15.07 6.89 11.73
C LEU A 31 -15.98 8.11 11.85
N LEU A 32 -15.37 9.30 11.88
CA LEU A 32 -16.08 10.57 11.79
C LEU A 32 -16.27 10.96 10.32
N CYS A 33 -15.18 11.00 9.56
CA CYS A 33 -15.20 11.30 8.14
C CYS A 33 -13.98 10.72 7.42
N GLU A 34 -14.09 10.59 6.11
CA GLU A 34 -12.98 10.23 5.23
C GLU A 34 -13.08 10.98 3.91
N GLY A 35 -11.96 11.05 3.21
CA GLY A 35 -11.93 11.73 1.94
C GLY A 35 -10.60 11.62 1.25
N GLN A 36 -10.50 12.31 0.14
CA GLN A 36 -9.29 12.40 -0.64
C GLN A 36 -9.22 13.70 -1.43
N CYS A 37 -8.01 14.12 -1.70
CA CYS A 37 -7.69 15.01 -2.81
C CYS A 37 -7.01 14.15 -3.87
N ASP A 38 -7.66 13.91 -5.00
CA ASP A 38 -7.09 13.17 -6.13
C ASP A 38 -6.79 14.10 -7.32
N GLY A 39 -6.28 13.54 -8.42
CA GLY A 39 -5.95 14.32 -9.63
C GLY A 39 -4.83 15.34 -9.43
N LEU A 40 -3.96 15.15 -8.43
CA LEU A 40 -2.88 16.10 -8.12
C LEU A 40 -1.93 16.31 -9.31
N GLY A 41 -1.57 17.57 -9.55
CA GLY A 41 -0.82 17.98 -10.75
C GLY A 41 -1.61 18.01 -12.06
N HIS A 42 -2.87 17.57 -12.08
CA HIS A 42 -3.77 17.60 -13.24
C HIS A 42 -5.08 18.32 -12.87
N ALA A 43 -6.22 17.63 -12.91
CA ALA A 43 -7.54 18.15 -12.53
C ALA A 43 -7.86 17.70 -11.11
N ALA A 44 -7.35 18.43 -10.12
CA ALA A 44 -7.49 18.01 -8.73
C ALA A 44 -8.94 18.14 -8.24
N HIS A 45 -9.37 17.16 -7.44
CA HIS A 45 -10.70 17.10 -6.86
C HIS A 45 -10.62 16.71 -5.38
N PHE A 46 -11.19 17.54 -4.52
CA PHE A 46 -11.34 17.27 -3.09
C PHE A 46 -12.74 16.76 -2.82
N LEU A 47 -12.82 15.58 -2.22
CA LEU A 47 -14.07 14.94 -1.83
C LEU A 47 -13.96 14.46 -0.39
N ALA A 48 -14.94 14.78 0.44
CA ALA A 48 -15.06 14.30 1.81
C ALA A 48 -16.47 13.77 2.09
N LYS A 49 -16.56 12.70 2.85
CA LYS A 49 -17.80 12.02 3.22
C LYS A 49 -17.81 11.69 4.71
N ASP A 50 -19.01 11.66 5.29
CA ASP A 50 -19.20 11.09 6.62
C ASP A 50 -19.15 9.55 6.58
N ARG A 51 -19.29 8.93 7.75
CA ARG A 51 -19.38 7.47 7.90
C ARG A 51 -20.53 6.84 7.09
N GLY A 52 -21.65 7.53 6.95
CA GLY A 52 -22.82 7.08 6.18
C GLY A 52 -22.66 7.23 4.66
N GLY A 53 -21.58 7.86 4.21
CA GLY A 53 -21.33 8.16 2.79
C GLY A 53 -21.97 9.46 2.32
N THR A 54 -22.59 10.25 3.21
CA THR A 54 -23.10 11.58 2.90
C THR A 54 -21.93 12.47 2.52
N VAL A 55 -22.04 13.18 1.40
CA VAL A 55 -21.01 14.11 0.94
C VAL A 55 -20.99 15.34 1.86
N LEU A 56 -19.84 15.58 2.49
CA LEU A 56 -19.59 16.74 3.35
C LEU A 56 -18.87 17.87 2.60
N ALA A 57 -18.09 17.54 1.57
CA ALA A 57 -17.48 18.49 0.66
C ALA A 57 -17.21 17.83 -0.69
N ASP A 58 -17.41 18.59 -1.76
CA ASP A 58 -17.13 18.20 -3.15
C ASP A 58 -16.65 19.47 -3.89
N GLU A 59 -15.33 19.59 -4.05
CA GLU A 59 -14.71 20.81 -4.56
C GLU A 59 -13.67 20.47 -5.63
N ARG A 60 -13.87 21.00 -6.84
CA ARG A 60 -12.87 20.90 -7.91
C ARG A 60 -11.95 22.10 -7.89
N PHE A 61 -10.65 21.85 -8.04
CA PHE A 61 -9.68 22.92 -8.14
C PHE A 61 -9.60 23.42 -9.57
N THR A 62 -9.50 24.74 -9.72
CA THR A 62 -9.37 25.41 -11.02
C THR A 62 -7.93 25.48 -11.52
N ALA A 63 -6.96 25.24 -10.64
CA ALA A 63 -5.53 25.25 -10.94
C ALA A 63 -4.88 23.93 -10.51
N LYS A 64 -3.66 23.69 -11.01
CA LYS A 64 -2.85 22.55 -10.56
C LYS A 64 -2.51 22.69 -9.08
N VAL A 65 -2.74 21.61 -8.33
CA VAL A 65 -2.53 21.54 -6.88
C VAL A 65 -1.34 20.64 -6.57
N SER A 66 -0.42 21.12 -5.73
CA SER A 66 0.68 20.33 -5.18
C SER A 66 0.21 19.50 -3.97
N HIS A 67 0.98 18.48 -3.58
CA HIS A 67 0.70 17.69 -2.36
C HIS A 67 0.62 18.55 -1.09
N GLU A 68 1.48 19.56 -0.96
CA GLU A 68 1.47 20.46 0.20
C GLU A 68 0.18 21.30 0.23
N GLN A 69 -0.26 21.81 -0.92
CA GLN A 69 -1.54 22.54 -1.04
C GLN A 69 -2.74 21.64 -0.78
N ALA A 70 -2.72 20.40 -1.26
CA ALA A 70 -3.76 19.41 -1.01
C ALA A 70 -3.85 19.05 0.48
N LEU A 71 -2.71 18.84 1.14
CA LEU A 71 -2.69 18.58 2.58
C LEU A 71 -3.18 19.79 3.37
N LYS A 72 -2.74 21.00 3.02
CA LYS A 72 -3.25 22.22 3.64
C LYS A 72 -4.76 22.33 3.49
N LYS A 73 -5.31 22.06 2.30
CA LYS A 73 -6.77 22.05 2.07
C LYS A 73 -7.47 21.05 2.98
N ILE A 74 -6.94 19.83 3.10
CA ILE A 74 -7.50 18.78 3.97
C ILE A 74 -7.51 19.25 5.42
N LEU A 75 -6.40 19.80 5.91
CA LEU A 75 -6.26 20.27 7.29
C LEU A 75 -7.14 21.49 7.59
N ASP A 76 -7.13 22.51 6.73
CA ASP A 76 -8.02 23.67 6.86
C ASP A 76 -9.51 23.26 6.84
N TRP A 77 -9.86 22.23 6.05
CA TRP A 77 -11.22 21.70 6.02
C TRP A 77 -11.55 20.95 7.31
N LEU A 78 -10.64 20.09 7.79
CA LEU A 78 -10.79 19.38 9.05
C LEU A 78 -10.97 20.38 10.20
N GLU A 79 -10.10 21.39 10.36
CA GLU A 79 -10.22 22.39 11.43
C GLU A 79 -11.59 23.06 11.49
N ARG A 80 -12.25 23.30 10.33
CA ARG A 80 -13.62 23.86 10.28
C ARG A 80 -14.70 22.85 10.66
N GLN A 81 -14.49 21.55 10.40
CA GLN A 81 -15.45 20.49 10.72
C GLN A 81 -15.28 19.92 12.14
N LEU A 82 -14.13 20.20 12.77
CA LEU A 82 -13.73 19.65 14.06
C LEU A 82 -14.19 20.49 15.26
N SER A 83 -15.26 21.31 15.15
CA SER A 83 -15.68 22.18 16.28
C SER A 83 -15.86 21.44 17.61
N ASP A 84 -16.23 20.15 17.55
CA ASP A 84 -16.42 19.29 18.71
C ASP A 84 -15.28 18.29 18.96
N HIS A 85 -14.22 18.30 18.14
CA HIS A 85 -13.17 17.28 18.10
C HIS A 85 -11.76 17.87 18.14
N GLN A 86 -10.86 17.24 18.87
CA GLN A 86 -9.45 17.62 18.90
C GLN A 86 -8.58 16.52 18.28
N VAL A 87 -7.80 16.85 17.25
CA VAL A 87 -6.82 15.91 16.70
C VAL A 87 -5.65 15.80 17.68
N ILE A 88 -5.47 14.64 18.29
CA ILE A 88 -4.42 14.39 19.30
C ILE A 88 -3.21 13.63 18.74
N ALA A 89 -3.34 13.01 17.57
CA ALA A 89 -2.26 12.34 16.86
C ALA A 89 -2.58 12.18 15.37
N ALA A 90 -1.53 11.95 14.56
CA ALA A 90 -1.68 11.55 13.17
C ALA A 90 -0.89 10.28 12.83
N GLY A 91 -1.52 9.35 12.11
CA GLY A 91 -0.90 8.17 11.54
C GLY A 91 -0.62 8.35 10.05
N HIS A 92 0.59 8.02 9.62
CA HIS A 92 1.02 8.09 8.22
C HIS A 92 1.25 6.67 7.70
N ARG A 93 0.55 6.27 6.65
CA ARG A 93 0.90 5.06 5.91
C ARG A 93 2.21 5.29 5.16
N ILE A 94 3.19 4.43 5.41
CA ILE A 94 4.50 4.41 4.74
C ILE A 94 4.66 3.10 3.99
N VAL A 95 4.95 3.16 2.70
CA VAL A 95 5.11 1.95 1.88
C VAL A 95 6.32 1.11 2.32
N HIS A 96 7.47 1.73 2.62
CA HIS A 96 8.70 0.98 2.88
C HIS A 96 9.38 1.40 4.20
N GLY A 97 9.55 0.45 5.13
CA GLY A 97 10.22 0.62 6.42
C GLY A 97 11.68 0.14 6.45
N GLY A 98 12.13 -0.51 5.36
CA GLY A 98 13.49 -1.02 5.26
C GLY A 98 13.75 -2.13 6.28
N PRO A 99 15.01 -2.44 6.57
CA PRO A 99 15.33 -3.49 7.54
C PRO A 99 15.06 -3.07 9.00
N ARG A 100 14.96 -1.76 9.26
CA ARG A 100 14.94 -1.19 10.61
C ARG A 100 13.54 -1.10 11.22
N PHE A 101 12.53 -0.73 10.45
CA PHE A 101 11.20 -0.44 10.99
C PHE A 101 10.28 -1.65 10.94
N THR A 102 10.25 -2.40 12.04
CA THR A 102 9.47 -3.64 12.18
C THR A 102 8.07 -3.44 12.79
N GLY A 103 7.66 -2.20 12.99
CA GLY A 103 6.38 -1.82 13.60
C GLY A 103 6.16 -0.30 13.54
N PRO A 104 5.01 0.20 14.01
CA PRO A 104 4.74 1.64 14.04
C PRO A 104 5.73 2.38 14.93
N VAL A 105 6.19 3.56 14.48
CA VAL A 105 7.13 4.39 15.25
C VAL A 105 6.65 5.82 15.32
N ARG A 106 6.86 6.49 16.47
CA ARG A 106 6.70 7.94 16.55
C ARG A 106 7.76 8.59 15.69
N ILE A 107 7.35 9.58 14.90
CA ILE A 107 8.22 10.30 13.97
C ILE A 107 8.97 11.39 14.73
N ASP A 108 10.30 11.35 14.59
CA ASP A 108 11.24 12.41 14.96
C ASP A 108 12.19 12.68 13.77
N GLU A 109 13.19 13.55 13.95
CA GLU A 109 14.16 13.87 12.89
C GLU A 109 15.00 12.66 12.45
N ASP A 110 15.32 11.74 13.37
CA ASP A 110 16.11 10.53 13.07
C ASP A 110 15.30 9.55 12.21
N VAL A 111 14.02 9.37 12.54
CA VAL A 111 13.08 8.60 11.73
C VAL A 111 12.97 9.25 10.35
N LYS A 112 12.78 10.57 10.24
CA LYS A 112 12.69 11.24 8.93
C LYS A 112 13.97 11.09 8.12
N ALA A 113 15.15 11.21 8.74
CA ALA A 113 16.43 10.99 8.07
C ALA A 113 16.54 9.56 7.52
N GLU A 114 16.12 8.57 8.29
CA GLU A 114 16.12 7.17 7.83
C GLU A 114 15.11 6.95 6.69
N LEU A 115 13.90 7.50 6.80
CA LEU A 115 12.90 7.43 5.73
C LEU A 115 13.38 8.07 4.43
N ARG A 116 14.21 9.12 4.49
CA ARG A 116 14.87 9.71 3.31
C ARG A 116 15.88 8.75 2.67
N ARG A 117 16.63 7.98 3.46
CA ARG A 117 17.57 6.96 2.95
C ARG A 117 16.87 5.80 2.23
N LEU A 118 15.61 5.54 2.56
CA LEU A 118 14.80 4.50 1.92
C LEU A 118 14.12 4.95 0.61
N VAL A 119 14.29 6.21 0.19
CA VAL A 119 13.73 6.72 -1.08
C VAL A 119 14.10 5.84 -2.29
N PRO A 120 15.34 5.35 -2.45
CA PRO A 120 15.68 4.46 -3.56
C PRO A 120 14.88 3.14 -3.59
N LEU A 121 14.34 2.67 -2.45
CA LEU A 121 13.54 1.45 -2.37
C LEU A 121 12.07 1.67 -2.78
N ALA A 122 11.57 2.90 -2.66
CA ALA A 122 10.21 3.27 -3.03
C ALA A 122 10.13 4.67 -3.64
N PRO A 123 10.82 4.93 -4.78
CA PRO A 123 11.01 6.28 -5.31
C PRO A 123 9.69 6.96 -5.73
N LEU A 124 8.68 6.18 -6.10
CA LEU A 124 7.36 6.67 -6.51
C LEU A 124 6.41 6.94 -5.33
N HIS A 125 6.79 6.62 -4.09
CA HIS A 125 5.91 6.71 -2.92
C HIS A 125 6.56 7.46 -1.76
N GLN A 126 7.79 7.11 -1.40
CA GLN A 126 8.48 7.61 -0.22
C GLN A 126 8.59 9.15 -0.16
N PRO A 127 8.90 9.85 -1.27
CA PRO A 127 8.95 11.32 -1.24
C PRO A 127 7.61 11.96 -0.88
N HIS A 128 6.48 11.39 -1.35
CA HIS A 128 5.14 11.92 -1.04
C HIS A 128 4.76 11.70 0.42
N HIS A 129 5.17 10.57 1.01
CA HIS A 129 4.99 10.31 2.43
C HIS A 129 5.75 11.32 3.30
N LEU A 130 7.03 11.55 2.98
CA LEU A 130 7.88 12.54 3.67
C LEU A 130 7.32 13.95 3.55
N ALA A 131 6.85 14.34 2.35
CA ALA A 131 6.25 15.64 2.14
C ALA A 131 4.99 15.84 3.02
N ALA A 132 4.16 14.81 3.18
CA ALA A 132 2.99 14.89 4.04
C ALA A 132 3.35 15.02 5.53
N ILE A 133 4.37 14.29 5.98
CA ILE A 133 4.92 14.40 7.35
C ILE A 133 5.47 15.81 7.60
N ASP A 134 6.30 16.32 6.69
CA ASP A 134 6.93 17.63 6.85
C ASP A 134 5.88 18.75 6.81
N ALA A 135 4.88 18.67 5.92
CA ALA A 135 3.80 19.64 5.86
C ALA A 135 2.92 19.64 7.12
N LEU A 136 2.59 18.47 7.66
CA LEU A 136 1.86 18.39 8.94
C LEU A 136 2.69 18.91 10.11
N SER A 137 4.00 18.62 10.13
CA SER A 137 4.93 19.11 11.16
C SER A 137 5.05 20.64 11.16
N LYS A 138 4.99 21.28 9.99
CA LYS A 138 4.98 22.76 9.88
C LYS A 138 3.70 23.37 10.45
N LEU A 139 2.54 22.74 10.18
CA LEU A 139 1.23 23.26 10.56
C LEU A 139 0.89 22.98 12.03
N HIS A 140 1.28 21.80 12.53
CA HIS A 140 1.06 21.40 13.92
C HIS A 140 2.34 20.82 14.56
N PRO A 141 3.29 21.68 14.97
CA PRO A 141 4.61 21.25 15.46
C PRO A 141 4.59 20.33 16.69
N HIS A 142 3.51 20.39 17.48
CA HIS A 142 3.36 19.60 18.70
C HIS A 142 2.53 18.33 18.52
N LEU A 143 1.91 18.13 17.35
CA LEU A 143 1.07 16.98 17.10
C LEU A 143 1.94 15.72 16.93
N PRO A 144 1.78 14.69 17.79
CA PRO A 144 2.47 13.42 17.60
C PRO A 144 2.10 12.79 16.25
N GLN A 145 3.12 12.49 15.46
CA GLN A 145 2.97 11.78 14.19
C GLN A 145 3.57 10.38 14.31
N ILE A 146 2.89 9.38 13.74
CA ILE A 146 3.27 7.96 13.79
C ILE A 146 3.42 7.48 12.35
N ALA A 147 4.54 6.85 12.03
CA ALA A 147 4.75 6.15 10.78
C ALA A 147 4.33 4.68 10.93
N CYS A 148 3.42 4.21 10.07
CA CYS A 148 2.93 2.83 10.02
C CYS A 148 3.32 2.19 8.69
N PHE A 149 4.02 1.06 8.71
CA PHE A 149 4.70 0.53 7.54
C PHE A 149 4.00 -0.67 6.91
N ASP A 150 3.79 -0.64 5.59
CA ASP A 150 3.28 -1.79 4.83
C ASP A 150 4.22 -3.01 4.87
N THR A 151 5.48 -2.81 5.22
CA THR A 151 6.51 -3.86 5.30
C THR A 151 6.62 -4.48 6.70
N ALA A 152 6.14 -3.79 7.76
CA ALA A 152 6.39 -4.17 9.15
C ALA A 152 5.88 -5.58 9.51
N PHE A 153 4.63 -5.90 9.15
CA PHE A 153 4.00 -7.19 9.44
C PHE A 153 4.82 -8.39 8.93
N HIS A 154 5.55 -8.19 7.84
CA HIS A 154 6.31 -9.20 7.14
C HIS A 154 7.72 -9.44 7.70
N HIS A 155 8.17 -8.66 8.69
CA HIS A 155 9.44 -8.90 9.38
C HIS A 155 9.46 -10.19 10.21
N THR A 156 8.30 -10.80 10.42
CA THR A 156 8.18 -12.10 11.09
C THR A 156 8.57 -13.29 10.22
N GLN A 157 8.74 -13.09 8.90
CA GLN A 157 9.15 -14.15 7.98
C GLN A 157 10.52 -14.73 8.36
N PRO A 158 10.70 -16.07 8.26
CA PRO A 158 12.00 -16.68 8.46
C PRO A 158 12.98 -16.22 7.36
N ARG A 159 14.28 -16.20 7.68
CA ARG A 159 15.33 -15.73 6.76
C ARG A 159 15.24 -16.39 5.39
N VAL A 160 15.03 -17.72 5.36
CA VAL A 160 14.90 -18.51 4.12
C VAL A 160 13.77 -18.02 3.20
N ALA A 161 12.66 -17.52 3.73
CA ALA A 161 11.54 -17.00 2.92
C ALA A 161 11.83 -15.60 2.38
N SER A 162 12.75 -14.86 3.02
CA SER A 162 13.04 -13.47 2.67
C SER A 162 14.34 -13.25 1.90
N THR A 163 15.24 -14.24 1.86
CA THR A 163 16.54 -14.11 1.17
C THR A 163 16.40 -14.46 -0.31
N PHE A 164 16.96 -13.62 -1.19
CA PHE A 164 17.15 -13.98 -2.59
C PHE A 164 18.39 -14.87 -2.76
N ALA A 165 18.39 -15.73 -3.78
CA ALA A 165 19.55 -16.52 -4.19
C ALA A 165 20.59 -15.64 -4.94
N LEU A 166 21.07 -14.60 -4.26
CA LEU A 166 22.03 -13.61 -4.76
C LEU A 166 23.31 -13.65 -3.91
N PRO A 167 24.42 -13.05 -4.41
CA PRO A 167 25.62 -12.85 -3.60
C PRO A 167 25.31 -12.24 -2.23
N ARG A 168 25.95 -12.78 -1.18
CA ARG A 168 25.62 -12.45 0.21
C ARG A 168 25.69 -10.95 0.52
N HIS A 169 26.68 -10.24 -0.03
CA HIS A 169 26.84 -8.80 0.21
C HIS A 169 25.58 -8.00 -0.17
N LEU A 170 24.86 -8.39 -1.22
CA LEU A 170 23.60 -7.74 -1.62
C LEU A 170 22.50 -7.95 -0.57
N THR A 171 22.43 -9.13 0.04
CA THR A 171 21.50 -9.37 1.16
C THR A 171 21.89 -8.52 2.37
N ASP A 172 23.19 -8.39 2.65
CA ASP A 172 23.71 -7.58 3.75
C ASP A 172 23.47 -6.06 3.53
N GLU A 173 23.41 -5.62 2.26
CA GLU A 173 22.96 -4.28 1.85
C GLU A 173 21.43 -4.08 1.92
N GLY A 174 20.67 -5.13 2.24
CA GLY A 174 19.21 -5.07 2.37
C GLY A 174 18.43 -5.43 1.10
N ILE A 175 19.05 -6.04 0.09
CA ILE A 175 18.35 -6.64 -1.06
C ILE A 175 17.75 -7.98 -0.63
N ARG A 176 16.48 -7.92 -0.23
CA ARG A 176 15.70 -9.05 0.29
C ARG A 176 14.22 -8.88 -0.03
N ARG A 177 13.42 -9.92 0.17
CA ARG A 177 11.96 -9.83 0.13
C ARG A 177 11.49 -9.13 1.40
N TYR A 178 10.81 -7.99 1.25
CA TYR A 178 10.18 -7.25 2.35
C TYR A 178 8.70 -7.62 2.46
N GLY A 179 7.96 -7.62 1.34
CA GLY A 179 6.51 -7.78 1.34
C GLY A 179 5.78 -6.47 1.65
N PHE A 180 4.54 -6.33 1.14
CA PHE A 180 3.73 -5.12 1.31
C PHE A 180 2.27 -5.49 1.60
N HIS A 181 1.42 -4.48 1.77
CA HIS A 181 0.07 -4.64 2.32
C HIS A 181 0.05 -5.17 3.77
N GLY A 182 1.16 -5.04 4.50
CA GLY A 182 1.31 -5.49 5.88
C GLY A 182 0.26 -4.92 6.83
N LEU A 183 -0.11 -3.64 6.67
CA LEU A 183 -1.20 -3.03 7.47
C LEU A 183 -2.55 -3.72 7.24
N SER A 184 -2.83 -4.16 6.01
CA SER A 184 -4.03 -4.93 5.70
C SER A 184 -3.97 -6.32 6.34
N TYR A 185 -2.82 -7.00 6.26
CA TYR A 185 -2.67 -8.33 6.86
C TYR A 185 -2.69 -8.29 8.38
N GLU A 186 -2.12 -7.25 8.99
CA GLU A 186 -2.17 -7.01 10.43
C GLU A 186 -3.61 -6.83 10.91
N TYR A 187 -4.42 -6.04 10.20
CA TYR A 187 -5.85 -5.90 10.49
C TYR A 187 -6.61 -7.23 10.30
N ILE A 188 -6.39 -7.94 9.18
CA ILE A 188 -7.05 -9.22 8.95
C ILE A 188 -6.69 -10.21 10.06
N ALA A 189 -5.40 -10.31 10.41
CA ALA A 189 -4.90 -11.16 11.48
C ALA A 189 -5.56 -10.86 12.83
N SER A 190 -5.84 -9.60 13.15
CA SER A 190 -6.54 -9.22 14.38
C SER A 190 -8.03 -9.57 14.36
N ALA A 191 -8.67 -9.54 13.18
CA ALA A 191 -10.07 -9.88 12.99
C ALA A 191 -10.33 -11.40 12.86
N LEU A 192 -9.35 -12.19 12.43
CA LEU A 192 -9.48 -13.64 12.18
C LEU A 192 -10.11 -14.43 13.35
N PRO A 193 -9.74 -14.22 14.63
CA PRO A 193 -10.33 -14.99 15.73
C PRO A 193 -11.84 -14.85 15.86
N ALA A 194 -12.40 -13.68 15.52
CA ALA A 194 -13.84 -13.45 15.55
C ALA A 194 -14.58 -14.15 14.39
N ILE A 195 -13.88 -14.46 13.30
CA ILE A 195 -14.45 -15.05 12.08
C ILE A 195 -14.31 -16.58 12.09
N LEU A 196 -13.12 -17.08 12.44
CA LEU A 196 -12.78 -18.50 12.34
C LEU A 196 -12.76 -19.22 13.70
N GLY A 197 -12.74 -18.47 14.80
CA GLY A 197 -12.41 -18.99 16.13
C GLY A 197 -10.92 -18.89 16.45
N PRO A 198 -10.52 -18.80 17.74
CA PRO A 198 -9.12 -18.59 18.12
C PRO A 198 -8.16 -19.69 17.63
N LYS A 199 -8.60 -20.95 17.64
CA LYS A 199 -7.76 -22.09 17.27
C LYS A 199 -7.43 -22.09 15.78
N GLU A 200 -8.42 -21.87 14.94
CA GLU A 200 -8.28 -21.83 13.49
C GLU A 200 -7.52 -20.57 13.04
N ALA A 201 -7.76 -19.44 13.70
CA ALA A 201 -7.03 -18.19 13.44
C ALA A 201 -5.52 -18.31 13.73
N ASP A 202 -5.14 -19.06 14.77
CA ASP A 202 -3.74 -19.35 15.11
C ASP A 202 -3.14 -20.52 14.28
N GLY A 203 -3.94 -21.15 13.41
CA GLY A 203 -3.52 -22.20 12.50
C GLY A 203 -2.69 -21.72 11.31
N LYS A 204 -2.78 -22.46 10.20
CA LYS A 204 -2.16 -22.13 8.91
C LYS A 204 -3.22 -21.48 8.01
N VAL A 205 -3.02 -20.21 7.63
CA VAL A 205 -4.02 -19.44 6.87
C VAL A 205 -3.34 -18.75 5.70
N VAL A 206 -3.91 -18.89 4.50
CA VAL A 206 -3.52 -18.09 3.34
C VAL A 206 -4.53 -16.96 3.16
N ILE A 207 -4.07 -15.72 3.13
CA ILE A 207 -4.91 -14.54 2.93
C ILE A 207 -4.58 -13.91 1.58
N ALA A 208 -5.62 -13.67 0.78
CA ALA A 208 -5.52 -12.95 -0.49
C ALA A 208 -6.04 -11.51 -0.34
N HIS A 209 -5.13 -10.55 -0.52
CA HIS A 209 -5.48 -9.13 -0.65
C HIS A 209 -5.55 -8.80 -2.14
N LEU A 210 -6.76 -8.73 -2.69
CA LEU A 210 -6.99 -8.54 -4.13
C LEU A 210 -7.62 -7.18 -4.41
N GLY A 211 -6.82 -6.24 -4.90
CA GLY A 211 -7.24 -4.94 -5.39
C GLY A 211 -6.42 -4.51 -6.61
N SER A 212 -6.36 -3.21 -6.89
CA SER A 212 -5.49 -2.67 -7.97
C SER A 212 -4.00 -3.04 -7.77
N GLY A 213 -3.57 -3.17 -6.51
CA GLY A 213 -2.43 -3.99 -6.12
C GLY A 213 -2.91 -5.29 -5.50
N ALA A 214 -2.29 -6.41 -5.86
CA ALA A 214 -2.66 -7.72 -5.37
C ALA A 214 -1.48 -8.44 -4.72
N SER A 215 -1.70 -9.02 -3.55
CA SER A 215 -0.72 -9.89 -2.88
C SER A 215 -1.41 -11.00 -2.10
N MET A 216 -0.66 -12.04 -1.78
CA MET A 216 -1.09 -13.08 -0.86
C MET A 216 -0.04 -13.28 0.23
N CYS A 217 -0.48 -13.68 1.41
CA CYS A 217 0.37 -13.92 2.57
C CYS A 217 -0.01 -15.25 3.22
N ALA A 218 0.99 -16.06 3.52
CA ALA A 218 0.90 -17.23 4.37
C ALA A 218 1.09 -16.79 5.83
N LEU A 219 0.13 -17.13 6.68
CA LEU A 219 0.12 -16.84 8.11
C LEU A 219 0.20 -18.13 8.91
N GLN A 220 1.01 -18.13 9.97
CA GLN A 220 1.01 -19.15 11.01
C GLN A 220 1.00 -18.46 12.38
N ALA A 221 0.08 -18.85 13.28
CA ALA A 221 -0.13 -18.14 14.54
C ALA A 221 -0.31 -16.63 14.32
N ARG A 222 -1.06 -16.25 13.27
CA ARG A 222 -1.30 -14.87 12.82
C ARG A 222 -0.05 -14.05 12.43
N ARG A 223 1.11 -14.69 12.30
CA ARG A 223 2.38 -14.06 11.85
C ARG A 223 2.67 -14.39 10.40
N SER A 224 3.28 -13.46 9.67
CA SER A 224 3.67 -13.66 8.27
C SER A 224 4.82 -14.67 8.15
N MET A 225 4.60 -15.74 7.39
CA MET A 225 5.59 -16.78 7.11
C MET A 225 6.14 -16.71 5.69
N ALA A 226 5.32 -16.30 4.73
CA ALA A 226 5.71 -16.01 3.35
C ALA A 226 4.71 -15.01 2.73
N THR A 227 5.14 -14.24 1.73
CA THR A 227 4.28 -13.29 1.02
C THR A 227 4.70 -13.19 -0.44
N THR A 228 3.75 -12.92 -1.34
CA THR A 228 4.02 -12.95 -2.79
C THR A 228 4.85 -11.77 -3.26
N MET A 229 4.59 -10.56 -2.73
CA MET A 229 5.41 -9.39 -3.02
C MET A 229 6.79 -9.50 -2.36
N ALA A 230 7.79 -8.84 -2.95
CA ALA A 230 9.20 -9.08 -2.61
C ALA A 230 9.93 -7.80 -2.21
N PHE A 231 11.00 -7.48 -2.91
CA PHE A 231 11.78 -6.26 -2.71
C PHE A 231 10.97 -5.00 -3.03
N THR A 232 10.10 -5.08 -4.04
CA THR A 232 9.16 -4.03 -4.42
C THR A 232 7.74 -4.60 -4.54
N PRO A 233 6.70 -3.73 -4.61
CA PRO A 233 5.33 -4.15 -4.86
C PRO A 233 5.07 -4.65 -6.30
N LEU A 234 6.12 -4.89 -7.10
CA LEU A 234 6.01 -5.37 -8.48
C LEU A 234 5.93 -6.90 -8.58
N ASP A 235 6.68 -7.62 -7.73
CA ASP A 235 6.76 -9.08 -7.75
C ASP A 235 5.46 -9.73 -7.22
N GLY A 236 5.25 -11.01 -7.55
CA GLY A 236 4.12 -11.82 -7.10
C GLY A 236 3.01 -11.93 -8.14
N LEU A 237 1.78 -11.55 -7.77
CA LEU A 237 0.62 -11.69 -8.65
C LEU A 237 0.65 -10.66 -9.79
N PRO A 238 0.14 -10.99 -10.99
CA PRO A 238 -0.30 -9.96 -11.93
C PRO A 238 -1.33 -9.06 -11.25
N MET A 239 -1.31 -7.76 -11.55
CA MET A 239 -2.23 -6.79 -10.96
C MET A 239 -2.90 -5.98 -12.07
N GLY A 240 -3.57 -4.88 -11.74
CA GLY A 240 -4.23 -4.05 -12.77
C GLY A 240 -3.28 -3.63 -13.90
N GLN A 241 -2.15 -3.00 -13.54
CA GLN A 241 -1.16 -2.48 -14.50
C GLN A 241 0.25 -3.05 -14.32
N ARG A 242 0.47 -3.82 -13.24
CA ARG A 242 1.77 -4.37 -12.86
C ARG A 242 1.91 -5.81 -13.36
N CYS A 243 3.10 -6.14 -13.89
CA CYS A 243 3.37 -7.46 -14.46
C CYS A 243 3.28 -8.61 -13.45
N GLY A 244 3.55 -8.36 -12.17
CA GLY A 244 3.76 -9.43 -11.19
C GLY A 244 5.14 -10.07 -11.37
N ASN A 245 5.25 -11.32 -10.92
CA ASN A 245 6.46 -12.11 -11.09
C ASN A 245 6.77 -12.36 -12.57
N LEU A 246 7.98 -12.01 -12.99
CA LEU A 246 8.50 -12.10 -14.36
C LEU A 246 9.94 -12.63 -14.33
N ASP A 247 10.32 -13.40 -15.34
CA ASP A 247 11.70 -13.87 -15.53
C ASP A 247 12.65 -12.67 -15.76
N PRO A 248 13.72 -12.50 -14.94
CA PRO A 248 14.74 -11.49 -15.17
C PRO A 248 15.38 -11.54 -16.57
N GLY A 249 15.44 -12.72 -17.21
CA GLY A 249 15.90 -12.88 -18.59
C GLY A 249 15.08 -12.09 -19.60
N VAL A 250 13.77 -11.93 -19.38
CA VAL A 250 12.90 -11.09 -20.22
C VAL A 250 13.29 -9.63 -20.09
N VAL A 251 13.58 -9.16 -18.87
CA VAL A 251 14.03 -7.78 -18.63
C VAL A 251 15.36 -7.51 -19.37
N LEU A 252 16.32 -8.42 -19.26
CA LEU A 252 17.60 -8.32 -19.98
C LEU A 252 17.42 -8.32 -21.49
N TYR A 253 16.53 -9.18 -22.01
CA TYR A 253 16.20 -9.22 -23.43
C TYR A 253 15.62 -7.90 -23.93
N LEU A 254 14.68 -7.30 -23.19
CA LEU A 254 14.10 -5.99 -23.53
C LEU A 254 15.18 -4.88 -23.59
N MET A 255 16.12 -4.89 -22.65
CA MET A 255 17.24 -3.93 -22.67
C MET A 255 18.16 -4.15 -23.86
N GLN A 256 18.66 -5.38 -24.01
CA GLN A 256 19.76 -5.67 -24.93
C GLN A 256 19.31 -5.81 -26.39
N GLN A 257 18.13 -6.38 -26.60
CA GLN A 257 17.63 -6.73 -27.95
C GLN A 257 16.56 -5.77 -28.45
N LYS A 258 15.77 -5.18 -27.55
CA LYS A 258 14.78 -4.15 -27.91
C LYS A 258 15.29 -2.73 -27.67
N GLY A 259 16.47 -2.57 -27.09
CA GLY A 259 17.10 -1.27 -26.87
C GLY A 259 16.36 -0.38 -25.87
N LEU A 260 15.46 -0.94 -25.05
CA LEU A 260 14.68 -0.15 -24.10
C LEU A 260 15.56 0.31 -22.94
N ALA A 261 15.45 1.59 -22.61
CA ALA A 261 16.06 2.16 -21.43
C ALA A 261 15.40 1.63 -20.15
N ALA A 262 16.13 1.69 -19.03
CA ALA A 262 15.62 1.25 -17.72
C ALA A 262 14.31 1.97 -17.32
N SER A 263 14.16 3.24 -17.68
CA SER A 263 12.92 4.00 -17.44
C SER A 263 11.74 3.49 -18.27
N GLU A 264 11.96 3.15 -19.54
CA GLU A 264 10.93 2.62 -20.43
C GLU A 264 10.46 1.23 -19.96
N ILE A 265 11.40 0.40 -19.52
CA ILE A 265 11.08 -0.89 -18.91
C ILE A 265 10.33 -0.70 -17.60
N SER A 266 10.76 0.24 -16.75
CA SER A 266 10.03 0.55 -15.52
C SER A 266 8.58 0.95 -15.82
N ASP A 267 8.35 1.82 -16.79
CA ASP A 267 6.99 2.21 -17.19
C ASP A 267 6.19 1.03 -17.76
N LEU A 268 6.81 0.19 -18.58
CA LEU A 268 6.20 -1.04 -19.10
C LEU A 268 5.72 -1.93 -17.96
N LEU A 269 6.61 -2.26 -17.02
CA LEU A 269 6.35 -3.20 -15.93
C LEU A 269 5.34 -2.66 -14.91
N TYR A 270 5.32 -1.35 -14.65
CA TYR A 270 4.45 -0.74 -13.63
C TYR A 270 3.11 -0.19 -14.15
N LYS A 271 3.02 0.22 -15.43
CA LYS A 271 1.86 0.98 -15.96
C LYS A 271 1.20 0.36 -17.20
N ALA A 272 1.90 -0.51 -17.92
CA ALA A 272 1.44 -1.07 -19.19
C ALA A 272 1.45 -2.61 -19.23
N SER A 273 1.53 -3.26 -18.07
CA SER A 273 1.49 -4.71 -17.92
C SER A 273 0.22 -5.15 -17.17
N GLY A 274 0.21 -6.38 -16.62
CA GLY A 274 -0.90 -6.87 -15.80
C GLY A 274 -2.17 -7.11 -16.62
N LEU A 275 -3.32 -6.97 -15.96
CA LEU A 275 -4.64 -7.11 -16.58
C LEU A 275 -4.80 -6.21 -17.80
N LYS A 276 -4.35 -4.95 -17.71
CA LYS A 276 -4.38 -4.00 -18.82
C LYS A 276 -3.49 -4.42 -19.99
N GLY A 277 -2.26 -4.84 -19.71
CA GLY A 277 -1.32 -5.25 -20.75
C GLY A 277 -1.76 -6.50 -21.49
N VAL A 278 -2.34 -7.48 -20.78
CA VAL A 278 -2.79 -8.74 -21.36
C VAL A 278 -4.12 -8.58 -22.08
N SER A 279 -5.07 -7.86 -21.49
CA SER A 279 -6.38 -7.64 -22.11
C SER A 279 -6.34 -6.63 -23.26
N GLY A 280 -5.42 -5.67 -23.21
CA GLY A 280 -5.42 -4.50 -24.11
C GLY A 280 -6.60 -3.54 -23.88
N ILE A 281 -7.41 -3.77 -22.84
CA ILE A 281 -8.68 -3.07 -22.61
C ILE A 281 -8.60 -2.19 -21.36
N SER A 282 -8.46 -2.82 -20.19
CA SER A 282 -8.59 -2.13 -18.90
C SER A 282 -7.80 -2.82 -17.79
N ASP A 283 -7.41 -2.06 -16.78
CA ASP A 283 -6.88 -2.56 -15.51
C ASP A 283 -7.98 -2.84 -14.47
N ASP A 284 -9.24 -2.51 -14.76
CA ASP A 284 -10.38 -2.73 -13.88
C ASP A 284 -11.04 -4.10 -14.12
N MET A 285 -11.01 -4.96 -13.10
CA MET A 285 -11.63 -6.29 -13.15
C MET A 285 -13.14 -6.24 -13.49
N ARG A 286 -13.86 -5.19 -13.08
CA ARG A 286 -15.30 -5.06 -13.35
C ARG A 286 -15.56 -4.83 -14.83
N GLU A 287 -14.73 -4.01 -15.47
CA GLU A 287 -14.82 -3.76 -16.91
C GLU A 287 -14.48 -5.01 -17.71
N LEU A 288 -13.45 -5.76 -17.29
CA LEU A 288 -13.09 -7.03 -17.94
C LEU A 288 -14.17 -8.09 -17.80
N LEU A 289 -14.78 -8.25 -16.61
CA LEU A 289 -15.89 -9.19 -16.39
C LEU A 289 -17.14 -8.84 -17.20
N ALA A 290 -17.36 -7.56 -17.48
CA ALA A 290 -18.48 -7.09 -18.30
C ALA A 290 -18.20 -7.17 -19.82
N SER A 291 -16.93 -7.33 -20.21
CA SER A 291 -16.52 -7.40 -21.60
C SER A 291 -16.82 -8.77 -22.22
N ARG A 292 -17.16 -8.78 -23.51
CA ARG A 292 -17.28 -10.00 -24.32
C ARG A 292 -16.03 -10.28 -25.17
N ASP A 293 -15.03 -9.41 -25.07
CA ASP A 293 -13.78 -9.56 -25.81
C ASP A 293 -12.98 -10.78 -25.25
N PRO A 294 -12.52 -11.70 -26.11
CA PRO A 294 -11.76 -12.87 -25.66
C PRO A 294 -10.49 -12.51 -24.88
N HIS A 295 -9.85 -11.37 -25.14
CA HIS A 295 -8.67 -10.93 -24.39
C HIS A 295 -8.98 -10.52 -22.94
N ALA A 296 -10.23 -10.10 -22.66
CA ALA A 296 -10.66 -9.87 -21.28
C ALA A 296 -10.73 -11.20 -20.50
N ALA A 297 -11.29 -12.23 -21.11
CA ALA A 297 -11.35 -13.57 -20.51
C ALA A 297 -9.94 -14.16 -20.31
N GLU A 298 -9.05 -14.01 -21.28
CA GLU A 298 -7.64 -14.43 -21.20
C GLU A 298 -6.91 -13.76 -20.02
N ALA A 299 -7.06 -12.45 -19.86
CA ALA A 299 -6.43 -11.71 -18.75
C ALA A 299 -6.94 -12.17 -17.37
N ILE A 300 -8.26 -12.43 -17.25
CA ILE A 300 -8.87 -12.94 -16.02
C ILE A 300 -8.37 -14.36 -15.73
N GLU A 301 -8.35 -15.23 -16.73
CA GLU A 301 -7.87 -16.61 -16.59
C GLU A 301 -6.42 -16.64 -16.13
N LEU A 302 -5.55 -15.83 -16.73
CA LEU A 302 -4.15 -15.70 -16.30
C LEU A 302 -4.05 -15.24 -14.84
N PHE A 303 -4.83 -14.24 -14.44
CA PHE A 303 -4.84 -13.73 -13.07
C PHE A 303 -5.26 -14.81 -12.06
N VAL A 304 -6.35 -15.53 -12.35
CA VAL A 304 -6.85 -16.62 -11.50
C VAL A 304 -5.84 -17.77 -11.44
N TYR A 305 -5.26 -18.17 -12.57
CA TYR A 305 -4.24 -19.21 -12.64
C TYR A 305 -3.03 -18.86 -11.77
N ARG A 306 -2.54 -17.61 -11.82
CA ARG A 306 -1.43 -17.16 -10.99
C ARG A 306 -1.81 -17.13 -9.51
N CYS A 307 -3.01 -16.68 -9.16
CA CYS A 307 -3.53 -16.77 -7.79
C CYS A 307 -3.53 -18.21 -7.26
N CYS A 308 -4.05 -19.17 -8.02
CA CYS A 308 -4.08 -20.58 -7.62
C CYS A 308 -2.66 -21.15 -7.41
N ARG A 309 -1.72 -20.81 -8.30
CA ARG A 309 -0.32 -21.23 -8.14
C ARG A 309 0.33 -20.67 -6.87
N GLU A 310 0.10 -19.39 -6.58
CA GLU A 310 0.64 -18.76 -5.37
C GLU A 310 0.01 -19.34 -4.09
N ILE A 311 -1.28 -19.73 -4.10
CA ILE A 311 -1.89 -20.45 -2.97
C ILE A 311 -1.12 -21.75 -2.69
N GLY A 312 -0.83 -22.56 -3.72
CA GLY A 312 -0.07 -23.80 -3.56
C GLY A 312 1.36 -23.56 -3.03
N SER A 313 2.04 -22.54 -3.54
CA SER A 313 3.36 -22.11 -3.07
C SER A 313 3.34 -21.71 -1.59
N LEU A 314 2.36 -20.90 -1.19
CA LEU A 314 2.19 -20.41 0.18
C LEU A 314 1.78 -21.52 1.16
N ALA A 315 0.94 -22.46 0.72
CA ALA A 315 0.58 -23.65 1.48
C ALA A 315 1.84 -24.52 1.76
N ALA A 316 2.64 -24.78 0.72
CA ALA A 316 3.91 -25.47 0.87
C ALA A 316 4.88 -24.74 1.81
N ALA A 317 4.94 -23.41 1.77
CA ALA A 317 5.74 -22.61 2.70
C ALA A 317 5.31 -22.74 4.18
N LEU A 318 4.04 -23.06 4.43
CA LEU A 318 3.51 -23.39 5.76
C LEU A 318 3.74 -24.86 6.14
N GLY A 319 4.33 -25.68 5.27
CA GLY A 319 4.52 -27.11 5.47
C GLY A 319 3.21 -27.90 5.47
N GLY A 320 2.24 -27.51 4.63
CA GLY A 320 0.98 -28.23 4.42
C GLY A 320 0.38 -27.87 3.08
#